data_AF-A0A954X8M5-F1
#
_entry.id   AF-A0A954X8M5-F1
#
_cell.length_a   1.000
_cell.length_b   1.000
_cell.length_c   1.000
_cell.angle_alpha   90.00
_cell.angle_beta   90.00
_cell.angle_gamma   90.00
#
_symmetry.space_group_name_H-M   'P 1'
#
loop_
_entity.id
_entity.type
_entity.pdbx_description
1 polymer ?
#
loop_
_entity_poly.entity_id
_entity_poly.type
_entity_poly.pdbx_seq_one_letter_code
_entity_poly.pdbx_strand_id
1 'polypeptide(L)'
;QNDEAVPAQFREEARQWGWCRDEFVETNHLPPQLYVREARRMLGQHVYTQRDSEHADGDARAKLHVDAIAMADYGNNCHGTKHEGPRFGGRHTGEFYNPVPPYQIPYGVLTPRRKDMENLLVPVAASSSHVGFCALRLEPIWMSLGQAAGHAAAMAVDADIAVQAVSLPELQSRLHHDRSATIYVSDVAPSSPDFVAVQWWGTLGGLHGLHPMPKKPGQRGERLHGQYYEANPGHAVELDRTLEPSTAQRWRALARQFGLGLDRLPDADGKTTRGDFIRAAAQLGAAEHGEK
;
A
#
# COMPACT_ATOMS: atom_id res chain seq x y z
N GLN A 1 30.35 17.33 -14.24
CA GLN A 1 29.77 16.60 -15.39
C GLN A 1 30.65 16.84 -16.62
N ASN A 2 31.17 15.79 -17.25
CA ASN A 2 32.19 15.86 -18.33
C ASN A 2 31.67 15.45 -19.71
N ASP A 3 30.41 14.99 -19.79
CA ASP A 3 29.82 14.52 -21.04
C ASP A 3 29.57 15.67 -22.03
N GLU A 4 30.19 15.60 -23.21
CA GLU A 4 30.12 16.63 -24.23
C GLU A 4 28.71 16.87 -24.80
N ALA A 5 27.80 15.90 -24.65
CA ALA A 5 26.42 16.02 -25.08
C ALA A 5 25.56 16.90 -24.15
N VAL A 6 26.07 17.29 -22.97
CA VAL A 6 25.40 18.22 -22.05
C VAL A 6 25.71 19.67 -22.45
N PRO A 7 24.72 20.57 -22.60
CA PRO A 7 24.96 21.99 -22.88
C PRO A 7 25.95 22.62 -21.89
N ALA A 8 26.79 23.52 -22.40
CA ALA A 8 27.89 24.12 -21.65
C ALA A 8 27.45 24.72 -20.32
N GLN A 9 26.33 25.45 -20.30
CA GLN A 9 25.77 26.06 -19.09
C GLN A 9 25.58 25.05 -17.94
N PHE A 10 24.97 23.89 -18.20
CA PHE A 10 24.78 22.86 -17.17
C PHE A 10 26.10 22.21 -16.74
N ARG A 11 27.06 22.04 -17.67
CA ARG A 11 28.39 21.50 -17.32
C ARG A 11 29.16 22.45 -16.43
N GLU A 12 29.12 23.74 -16.75
CA GLU A 12 29.80 24.81 -16.00
C GLU A 12 29.23 24.94 -14.60
N GLU A 13 27.91 24.95 -14.45
CA GLU A 13 27.24 24.93 -13.14
C GLU A 13 27.62 23.68 -12.34
N ALA A 14 27.45 22.48 -12.90
CA ALA A 14 27.74 21.23 -12.21
C ALA A 14 29.23 21.04 -11.85
N ARG A 15 30.15 21.77 -12.50
CA ARG A 15 31.59 21.78 -12.17
C ARG A 15 31.90 22.61 -10.92
N GLN A 16 31.00 23.50 -10.51
CA GLN A 16 31.13 24.26 -9.27
C GLN A 16 30.81 23.39 -8.05
N TRP A 17 30.09 22.29 -8.25
CA TRP A 17 29.74 21.35 -7.19
C TRP A 17 30.90 20.38 -6.96
N GLY A 18 31.31 20.28 -5.70
CA GLY A 18 32.23 19.25 -5.22
C GLY A 18 31.50 18.25 -4.33
N TRP A 19 32.27 17.37 -3.71
CA TRP A 19 31.75 16.53 -2.64
C TRP A 19 31.35 17.39 -1.41
N CYS A 20 30.51 16.85 -0.53
CA CYS A 20 30.19 17.51 0.73
C CYS A 20 31.47 17.76 1.53
N ARG A 21 31.63 18.96 2.10
CA ARG A 21 32.89 19.36 2.74
C ARG A 21 33.07 18.78 4.14
N ASP A 22 31.99 18.32 4.74
CA ASP A 22 31.85 17.96 6.14
C ASP A 22 31.44 16.49 6.35
N GLU A 23 31.00 15.79 5.31
CA GLU A 23 30.69 14.35 5.36
C GLU A 23 31.78 13.50 4.68
N PHE A 24 31.91 12.26 5.13
CA PHE A 24 32.79 11.23 4.54
C PHE A 24 34.27 11.66 4.43
N VAL A 25 34.77 12.45 5.38
CA VAL A 25 36.13 13.05 5.35
C VAL A 25 37.21 11.97 5.24
N GLU A 26 36.99 10.83 5.90
CA GLU A 26 37.86 9.65 5.89
C GLU A 26 38.00 8.98 4.52
N THR A 27 37.05 9.19 3.62
CA THR A 27 37.06 8.69 2.24
C THR A 27 37.23 9.80 1.21
N ASN A 28 37.85 10.92 1.61
CA ASN A 28 38.04 12.11 0.77
C ASN A 28 36.68 12.61 0.22
N HIS A 29 35.67 12.63 1.10
CA HIS A 29 34.31 13.09 0.87
C HIS A 29 33.46 12.24 -0.09
N LEU A 30 33.96 11.06 -0.49
CA LEU A 30 33.21 10.11 -1.31
C LEU A 30 32.38 9.17 -0.42
N PRO A 31 31.04 9.11 -0.54
CA PRO A 31 30.24 8.18 0.25
C PRO A 31 30.67 6.72 0.00
N PRO A 32 30.93 5.92 1.06
CA PRO A 32 31.40 4.54 0.91
C PRO A 32 30.28 3.58 0.47
N GLN A 33 29.01 3.98 0.60
CA GLN A 33 27.86 3.15 0.27
C GLN A 33 27.29 3.51 -1.10
N LEU A 34 27.09 2.49 -1.93
CA LEU A 34 26.41 2.64 -3.22
C LEU A 34 24.90 2.73 -3.01
N TYR A 35 24.27 3.63 -3.77
CA TYR A 35 22.81 3.65 -3.90
C TYR A 35 22.36 2.52 -4.85
N VAL A 36 21.99 1.37 -4.28
CA VAL A 36 21.56 0.18 -5.04
C VAL A 36 20.05 0.20 -5.23
N ARG A 37 19.60 0.37 -6.48
CA ARG A 37 18.16 0.40 -6.83
C ARG A 37 17.59 -0.95 -7.28
N GLU A 38 18.44 -1.90 -7.64
CA GLU A 38 18.08 -3.23 -8.12
C GLU A 38 19.00 -4.27 -7.47
N ALA A 39 18.41 -5.31 -6.89
CA ALA A 39 19.12 -6.42 -6.27
C ALA A 39 18.30 -7.72 -6.38
N ARG A 40 18.89 -8.84 -5.93
CA ARG A 40 18.14 -10.09 -5.77
C ARG A 40 17.07 -9.90 -4.69
N ARG A 41 15.87 -10.41 -4.96
CA ARG A 41 14.74 -10.38 -4.05
C ARG A 41 14.39 -11.79 -3.61
N MET A 42 13.80 -11.90 -2.43
CA MET A 42 13.30 -13.16 -1.89
C MET A 42 12.13 -13.69 -2.74
N LEU A 43 11.97 -15.01 -2.83
CA LEU A 43 10.72 -15.63 -3.25
C LEU A 43 9.87 -15.93 -2.02
N GLY A 44 8.80 -15.16 -1.83
CA GLY A 44 7.93 -15.24 -0.68
C GLY A 44 6.71 -16.14 -0.86
N GLN A 45 5.81 -16.11 0.13
CA GLN A 45 4.49 -16.75 0.00
C GLN A 45 3.61 -16.05 -1.04
N HIS A 46 3.82 -14.75 -1.26
CA HIS A 46 3.24 -13.99 -2.34
C HIS A 46 4.33 -13.28 -3.14
N VAL A 47 4.29 -13.35 -4.46
CA VAL A 47 5.17 -12.54 -5.34
C VAL A 47 4.34 -11.37 -5.84
N TYR A 48 4.59 -10.18 -5.30
CA TYR A 48 3.88 -8.98 -5.71
C TYR A 48 4.21 -8.61 -7.16
N THR A 49 3.20 -8.42 -7.98
CA THR A 49 3.31 -8.10 -9.41
C THR A 49 2.55 -6.82 -9.73
N GLN A 50 2.68 -6.32 -10.96
CA GLN A 50 1.86 -5.18 -11.43
C GLN A 50 0.35 -5.44 -11.25
N ARG A 51 -0.06 -6.71 -11.32
CA ARG A 51 -1.45 -7.13 -11.27
C ARG A 51 -2.11 -6.77 -9.95
N ASP A 52 -1.36 -6.84 -8.86
CA ASP A 52 -1.83 -6.59 -7.50
C ASP A 52 -2.21 -5.10 -7.31
N SER A 53 -1.54 -4.21 -8.04
CA SER A 53 -1.86 -2.77 -8.06
C SER A 53 -2.89 -2.34 -9.10
N GLU A 54 -3.36 -3.23 -9.98
CA GLU A 54 -4.39 -2.88 -10.96
C GLU A 54 -5.77 -2.75 -10.28
N HIS A 55 -6.69 -2.01 -10.90
CA HIS A 55 -8.09 -1.99 -10.50
C HIS A 55 -8.67 -3.42 -10.43
N ALA A 56 -9.51 -3.68 -9.43
CA ALA A 56 -10.41 -4.82 -9.46
C ALA A 56 -11.45 -4.64 -10.58
N ASP A 57 -11.97 -5.76 -11.09
CA ASP A 57 -12.89 -5.74 -12.22
C ASP A 57 -14.15 -4.91 -11.90
N GLY A 58 -14.32 -3.81 -12.63
CA GLY A 58 -15.45 -2.89 -12.46
C GLY A 58 -15.42 -2.03 -11.20
N ASP A 59 -14.29 -1.95 -10.49
CA ASP A 59 -14.17 -1.27 -9.19
C ASP A 59 -13.23 -0.05 -9.26
N ALA A 60 -13.50 0.96 -8.46
CA ALA A 60 -12.59 2.08 -8.24
C ALA A 60 -11.31 1.67 -7.49
N ARG A 61 -11.37 0.59 -6.69
CA ARG A 61 -10.27 0.10 -5.86
C ARG A 61 -9.37 -0.89 -6.61
N ALA A 62 -8.14 -1.07 -6.11
CA ALA A 62 -7.22 -2.10 -6.60
C ALA A 62 -7.75 -3.53 -6.33
N LYS A 63 -6.99 -4.56 -6.68
CA LYS A 63 -7.34 -5.95 -6.30
C LYS A 63 -7.32 -6.10 -4.78
N LEU A 64 -8.34 -6.77 -4.27
CA LEU A 64 -8.51 -7.01 -2.84
C LEU A 64 -7.44 -8.00 -2.35
N HIS A 65 -6.74 -7.61 -1.30
CA HIS A 65 -5.88 -8.48 -0.51
C HIS A 65 -6.37 -8.46 0.94
N VAL A 66 -7.12 -9.49 1.33
CA VAL A 66 -7.65 -9.60 2.71
C VAL A 66 -6.55 -9.81 3.75
N ASP A 67 -5.39 -10.29 3.31
CA ASP A 67 -4.17 -10.49 4.07
C ASP A 67 -3.23 -9.26 4.04
N ALA A 68 -3.74 -8.09 3.70
CA ALA A 68 -2.97 -6.85 3.64
C ALA A 68 -2.41 -6.42 5.00
N ILE A 69 -1.16 -5.94 4.99
CA ILE A 69 -0.48 -5.38 6.17
C ILE A 69 0.00 -3.95 5.95
N ALA A 70 -0.18 -3.42 4.74
CA ALA A 70 0.09 -2.05 4.38
C ALA A 70 -0.73 -1.68 3.14
N MET A 71 -0.76 -0.38 2.83
CA MET A 71 -1.23 0.13 1.55
C MET A 71 -0.19 1.06 0.93
N ALA A 72 -0.33 1.29 -0.38
CA ALA A 72 0.47 2.27 -1.12
C ALA A 72 -0.32 2.81 -2.32
N ASP A 73 0.17 3.87 -2.95
CA ASP A 73 -0.50 4.54 -4.07
C ASP A 73 0.45 4.90 -5.21
N TYR A 74 1.71 4.48 -5.13
CA TYR A 74 2.69 4.80 -6.14
C TYR A 74 2.54 3.92 -7.38
N GLY A 75 2.42 4.56 -8.54
CA GLY A 75 2.29 3.90 -9.84
C GLY A 75 3.52 3.07 -10.19
N ASN A 76 3.29 2.02 -10.99
CA ASN A 76 4.40 1.24 -11.53
C ASN A 76 5.12 2.11 -12.57
N ASN A 77 6.37 2.49 -12.31
CA ASN A 77 7.19 3.18 -13.29
C ASN A 77 8.60 2.63 -13.41
N CYS A 78 9.06 2.48 -14.65
CA CYS A 78 10.44 2.19 -14.97
C CYS A 78 10.97 3.28 -15.88
N HIS A 79 12.22 3.70 -15.63
CA HIS A 79 12.90 4.68 -16.47
C HIS A 79 13.58 3.98 -17.65
N GLY A 80 13.74 4.73 -18.73
CA GLY A 80 14.28 4.20 -19.98
C GLY A 80 15.66 3.56 -19.81
N THR A 81 15.84 2.42 -20.46
CA THR A 81 17.13 1.70 -20.49
C THR A 81 17.99 2.13 -21.69
N LYS A 82 17.38 2.81 -22.66
CA LYS A 82 18.05 3.39 -23.83
C LYS A 82 17.44 4.73 -24.20
N HIS A 83 18.23 5.54 -24.88
CA HIS A 83 17.86 6.86 -25.39
C HIS A 83 18.25 6.95 -26.87
N GLU A 84 17.34 7.44 -27.69
CA GLU A 84 17.52 7.67 -29.12
C GLU A 84 17.32 9.16 -29.44
N GLY A 85 18.24 9.74 -30.21
CA GLY A 85 18.19 11.14 -30.60
C GLY A 85 18.98 12.08 -29.68
N PRO A 86 18.66 13.39 -29.68
CA PRO A 86 19.38 14.36 -28.88
C PRO A 86 19.10 14.17 -27.39
N ARG A 87 20.13 14.34 -26.54
CA ARG A 87 20.05 14.23 -25.08
C ARG A 87 18.83 14.90 -24.47
N PHE A 88 18.38 16.02 -25.05
CA PHE A 88 17.17 16.75 -24.68
C PHE A 88 16.12 16.57 -25.77
N GLY A 89 14.93 16.10 -25.38
CA GLY A 89 13.82 15.86 -26.33
C GLY A 89 13.95 14.59 -27.17
N GLY A 90 15.00 13.78 -26.95
CA GLY A 90 15.10 12.44 -27.52
C GLY A 90 14.08 11.46 -26.93
N ARG A 91 13.98 10.29 -27.54
CA ARG A 91 13.03 9.24 -27.18
C ARG A 91 13.69 8.22 -26.26
N HIS A 92 13.02 7.84 -25.18
CA HIS A 92 13.45 6.71 -24.36
C HIS A 92 12.75 5.42 -24.77
N THR A 93 13.45 4.30 -24.61
CA THR A 93 12.85 2.96 -24.77
C THR A 93 13.05 2.14 -23.50
N GLY A 94 12.12 1.22 -23.25
CA GLY A 94 12.04 0.47 -22.00
C GLY A 94 11.55 1.27 -20.79
N GLU A 95 11.03 2.49 -21.01
CA GLU A 95 10.33 3.24 -19.97
C GLU A 95 8.83 2.96 -20.00
N PHE A 96 8.18 3.04 -18.85
CA PHE A 96 6.72 3.10 -18.75
C PHE A 96 6.31 3.81 -17.47
N TYR A 97 5.12 4.38 -17.51
CA TYR A 97 4.46 4.99 -16.36
C TYR A 97 3.03 4.49 -16.37
N ASN A 98 2.68 3.64 -15.40
CA ASN A 98 1.35 3.07 -15.26
C ASN A 98 0.70 3.63 -13.99
N PRO A 99 -0.24 4.58 -14.13
CA PRO A 99 -1.06 5.03 -13.01
C PRO A 99 -1.89 3.87 -12.45
N VAL A 100 -2.05 3.84 -11.14
CA VAL A 100 -2.78 2.80 -10.41
C VAL A 100 -3.66 3.43 -9.33
N PRO A 101 -4.78 2.79 -8.95
CA PRO A 101 -5.48 3.17 -7.72
C PRO A 101 -4.61 2.84 -6.50
N PRO A 102 -4.86 3.44 -5.33
CA PRO A 102 -4.29 2.96 -4.08
C PRO A 102 -4.55 1.47 -3.89
N TYR A 103 -3.51 0.73 -3.53
CA TYR A 103 -3.48 -0.73 -3.49
C TYR A 103 -2.98 -1.23 -2.15
N GLN A 104 -3.31 -2.49 -1.88
CA GLN A 104 -2.96 -3.19 -0.65
C GLN A 104 -1.70 -4.05 -0.85
N ILE A 105 -0.94 -4.27 0.21
CA ILE A 105 0.27 -5.09 0.18
C ILE A 105 0.07 -6.29 1.11
N PRO A 106 -0.07 -7.51 0.57
CA PRO A 106 -0.34 -8.72 1.35
C PRO A 106 0.88 -9.16 2.17
N TYR A 107 0.65 -9.76 3.35
CA TYR A 107 1.70 -10.21 4.26
C TYR A 107 2.70 -11.18 3.63
N GLY A 108 2.25 -12.01 2.69
CA GLY A 108 3.09 -12.98 2.00
C GLY A 108 4.27 -12.37 1.21
N VAL A 109 4.29 -11.05 0.98
CA VAL A 109 5.46 -10.38 0.38
C VAL A 109 6.66 -10.32 1.34
N LEU A 110 6.40 -10.32 2.66
CA LEU A 110 7.40 -10.20 3.72
C LEU A 110 8.02 -11.54 4.10
N THR A 111 7.27 -12.63 3.94
CA THR A 111 7.67 -13.95 4.41
C THR A 111 8.23 -14.81 3.28
N PRO A 112 9.35 -15.53 3.50
CA PRO A 112 9.81 -16.55 2.56
C PRO A 112 8.79 -17.70 2.50
N ARG A 113 8.89 -18.55 1.46
CA ARG A 113 8.18 -19.83 1.48
C ARG A 113 8.64 -20.61 2.72
N ARG A 114 7.70 -21.18 3.47
CA ARG A 114 7.99 -21.85 4.75
C ARG A 114 9.12 -22.89 4.66
N LYS A 115 9.16 -23.64 3.56
CA LYS A 115 10.21 -24.64 3.29
C LYS A 115 11.64 -24.08 3.15
N ASP A 116 11.78 -22.79 2.87
CA ASP A 116 13.07 -22.15 2.66
C ASP A 116 13.62 -21.55 3.98
N MET A 117 12.74 -20.98 4.81
CA MET A 117 13.06 -20.38 6.10
C MET A 117 11.79 -20.09 6.92
N GLU A 118 11.85 -20.24 8.25
CA GLU A 118 10.69 -20.04 9.14
C GLU A 118 10.80 -18.82 10.07
N ASN A 119 11.97 -18.16 10.12
CA ASN A 119 12.29 -17.11 11.10
C ASN A 119 12.87 -15.83 10.46
N LEU A 120 12.50 -15.53 9.22
CA LEU A 120 12.99 -14.37 8.47
C LEU A 120 11.84 -13.52 7.92
N LEU A 121 11.89 -12.22 8.15
CA LEU A 121 11.00 -11.21 7.58
C LEU A 121 11.80 -10.22 6.74
N VAL A 122 11.34 -9.91 5.52
CA VAL A 122 12.11 -9.13 4.54
C VAL A 122 11.30 -7.92 4.03
N PRO A 123 11.39 -6.75 4.68
CA PRO A 123 10.57 -5.58 4.34
C PRO A 123 11.07 -4.78 3.12
N VAL A 124 12.37 -4.85 2.79
CA VAL A 124 12.98 -4.05 1.71
C VAL A 124 13.20 -4.87 0.43
N ALA A 125 13.94 -5.98 0.53
CA ALA A 125 14.13 -6.92 -0.58
C ALA A 125 12.94 -7.90 -0.71
N ALA A 126 11.74 -7.37 -0.48
CA ALA A 126 10.47 -8.09 -0.40
C ALA A 126 10.16 -8.84 -1.70
N SER A 127 9.31 -9.85 -1.57
CA SER A 127 8.96 -10.75 -2.67
C SER A 127 8.10 -10.04 -3.73
N SER A 128 8.74 -9.72 -4.86
CA SER A 128 8.11 -9.01 -5.96
C SER A 128 8.78 -9.29 -7.31
N SER A 129 8.00 -9.19 -8.39
CA SER A 129 8.54 -9.10 -9.74
C SER A 129 9.27 -7.76 -9.95
N HIS A 130 10.10 -7.67 -11.00
CA HIS A 130 10.78 -6.42 -11.34
C HIS A 130 9.80 -5.25 -11.54
N VAL A 131 8.65 -5.49 -12.20
CA VAL A 131 7.62 -4.47 -12.40
C VAL A 131 6.87 -4.17 -11.11
N GLY A 132 6.45 -5.19 -10.36
CA GLY A 132 5.72 -4.98 -9.09
C GLY A 132 6.55 -4.20 -8.07
N PHE A 133 7.87 -4.35 -8.07
CA PHE A 133 8.74 -3.63 -7.14
C PHE A 133 8.78 -2.13 -7.42
N CYS A 134 8.44 -1.69 -8.64
CA CYS A 134 8.29 -0.27 -8.94
C CYS A 134 7.21 0.38 -8.05
N ALA A 135 6.21 -0.39 -7.63
CA ALA A 135 5.16 0.02 -6.71
C ALA A 135 5.64 0.03 -5.25
N LEU A 136 6.43 -0.97 -4.82
CA LEU A 136 6.79 -1.16 -3.40
C LEU A 136 8.01 -0.39 -2.91
N ARG A 137 8.81 0.19 -3.82
CA ARG A 137 10.17 0.69 -3.52
C ARG A 137 10.27 2.05 -2.81
N LEU A 138 9.14 2.65 -2.42
CA LEU A 138 9.19 3.95 -1.75
C LEU A 138 9.44 3.79 -0.26
N GLU A 139 10.23 4.69 0.30
CA GLU A 139 10.55 4.77 1.72
C GLU A 139 9.32 4.73 2.64
N PRO A 140 8.22 5.49 2.40
CA PRO A 140 7.00 5.37 3.22
C PRO A 140 6.40 3.95 3.21
N ILE A 141 6.53 3.23 2.11
CA ILE A 141 6.05 1.84 2.01
C ILE A 141 6.95 0.94 2.83
N TRP A 142 8.28 1.08 2.71
CA TRP A 142 9.22 0.31 3.51
C TRP A 142 9.08 0.58 5.01
N MET A 143 8.71 1.79 5.41
CA MET A 143 8.39 2.09 6.81
C MET A 143 7.17 1.30 7.30
N SER A 144 6.07 1.29 6.53
CA SER A 144 4.87 0.49 6.85
C SER A 144 5.17 -1.02 6.89
N LEU A 145 5.93 -1.51 5.91
CA LEU A 145 6.38 -2.91 5.87
C LEU A 145 7.30 -3.26 7.05
N GLY A 146 8.17 -2.34 7.45
CA GLY A 146 9.05 -2.48 8.61
C GLY A 146 8.27 -2.57 9.92
N GLN A 147 7.24 -1.73 10.09
CA GLN A 147 6.35 -1.80 11.25
C GLN A 147 5.60 -3.13 11.31
N ALA A 148 5.01 -3.56 10.19
CA ALA A 148 4.34 -4.85 10.09
C ALA A 148 5.29 -6.02 10.40
N ALA A 149 6.52 -5.97 9.90
CA ALA A 149 7.54 -6.97 10.21
C ALA A 149 7.91 -6.97 11.70
N GLY A 150 8.02 -5.80 12.34
CA GLY A 150 8.30 -5.69 13.77
C GLY A 150 7.22 -6.34 14.63
N HIS A 151 5.94 -6.02 14.38
CA HIS A 151 4.81 -6.66 15.07
C HIS A 151 4.76 -8.16 14.85
N ALA A 152 4.90 -8.60 13.59
CA ALA A 152 4.88 -10.02 13.25
C ALA A 152 6.03 -10.79 13.92
N ALA A 153 7.23 -10.20 14.01
CA ALA A 153 8.36 -10.79 14.70
C ALA A 153 8.08 -10.96 16.20
N ALA A 154 7.54 -9.94 16.86
CA ALA A 154 7.18 -10.01 18.28
C ALA A 154 6.13 -11.11 18.53
N MET A 155 5.06 -11.13 17.74
CA MET A 155 4.03 -12.16 17.83
C MET A 155 4.57 -13.58 17.59
N ALA A 156 5.46 -13.75 16.61
CA ALA A 156 6.07 -15.04 16.30
C ALA A 156 6.97 -15.54 17.43
N VAL A 157 7.75 -14.65 18.05
CA VAL A 157 8.62 -14.97 19.19
C VAL A 157 7.79 -15.32 20.43
N ASP A 158 6.77 -14.52 20.74
CA ASP A 158 5.94 -14.71 21.95
C ASP A 158 5.17 -16.03 21.90
N ALA A 159 4.72 -16.44 20.71
CA ALA A 159 3.97 -17.69 20.52
C ALA A 159 4.85 -18.90 20.14
N ASP A 160 6.16 -18.74 20.00
CA ASP A 160 7.11 -19.75 19.50
C ASP A 160 6.64 -20.41 18.19
N ILE A 161 6.30 -19.58 17.21
CA ILE A 161 5.80 -20.02 15.90
C ILE A 161 6.65 -19.46 14.75
N ALA A 162 6.57 -20.12 13.60
CA ALA A 162 7.13 -19.59 12.36
C ALA A 162 6.45 -18.27 11.96
N VAL A 163 7.18 -17.36 11.32
CA VAL A 163 6.66 -16.05 10.90
C VAL A 163 5.49 -16.18 9.92
N GLN A 164 5.39 -17.28 9.17
CA GLN A 164 4.26 -17.57 8.28
C GLN A 164 2.97 -17.96 9.01
N ALA A 165 3.06 -18.32 10.30
CA ALA A 165 1.93 -18.76 11.12
C ALA A 165 1.35 -17.64 12.00
N VAL A 166 1.89 -16.42 11.90
CA VAL A 166 1.37 -15.23 12.60
C VAL A 166 -0.10 -15.02 12.26
N SER A 167 -0.92 -14.77 13.29
CA SER A 167 -2.34 -14.43 13.14
C SER A 167 -2.48 -13.10 12.40
N LEU A 168 -2.94 -13.14 11.15
CA LEU A 168 -3.16 -11.93 10.36
C LEU A 168 -4.22 -11.00 10.95
N PRO A 169 -5.38 -11.48 11.46
CA PRO A 169 -6.34 -10.59 12.11
C PRO A 169 -5.74 -9.84 13.30
N GLU A 170 -4.94 -10.52 14.14
CA GLU A 170 -4.29 -9.89 15.29
C GLU A 170 -3.20 -8.89 14.85
N LEU A 171 -2.40 -9.24 13.83
CA LEU A 171 -1.40 -8.33 13.26
C LEU A 171 -2.05 -7.06 12.68
N GLN A 172 -3.12 -7.23 11.91
CA GLN A 172 -3.89 -6.13 11.33
C GLN A 172 -4.49 -5.25 12.43
N SER A 173 -5.06 -5.85 13.49
CA SER A 173 -5.57 -5.11 14.64
C SER A 173 -4.49 -4.24 15.30
N ARG A 174 -3.32 -4.82 15.60
CA ARG A 174 -2.16 -4.07 16.14
C ARG A 174 -1.78 -2.90 15.24
N LEU A 175 -1.70 -3.14 13.93
CA LEU A 175 -1.40 -2.08 12.94
C LEU A 175 -2.47 -0.98 12.94
N HIS A 176 -3.75 -1.33 12.96
CA HIS A 176 -4.84 -0.35 12.95
C HIS A 176 -4.86 0.48 14.23
N HIS A 177 -4.61 -0.13 15.39
CA HIS A 177 -4.51 0.56 16.67
C HIS A 177 -3.30 1.49 16.76
N ASP A 178 -2.20 1.15 16.08
CA ASP A 178 -1.06 2.04 15.85
C ASP A 178 -1.33 3.13 14.80
N ARG A 179 -2.54 3.19 14.25
CA ARG A 179 -2.98 4.14 13.21
C ARG A 179 -2.35 3.90 11.84
N SER A 180 -1.91 2.68 11.57
CA SER A 180 -1.38 2.25 10.28
C SER A 180 -2.49 1.67 9.40
N ALA A 181 -2.52 2.09 8.13
CA ALA A 181 -3.56 1.71 7.19
C ALA A 181 -3.20 0.45 6.38
N THR A 182 -4.15 -0.45 6.24
CA THR A 182 -4.09 -1.63 5.35
C THR A 182 -5.01 -1.49 4.14
N ILE A 183 -5.82 -0.43 4.09
CA ILE A 183 -6.61 -0.01 2.93
C ILE A 183 -6.72 1.52 2.88
N TYR A 184 -6.68 2.10 1.67
CA TYR A 184 -6.86 3.53 1.49
C TYR A 184 -8.33 3.95 1.57
N VAL A 185 -8.58 5.03 2.31
CA VAL A 185 -9.86 5.75 2.38
C VAL A 185 -9.59 7.25 2.38
N SER A 186 -10.42 8.03 1.70
CA SER A 186 -10.15 9.47 1.47
C SER A 186 -10.72 10.39 2.55
N ASP A 187 -11.64 9.91 3.37
CA ASP A 187 -12.48 10.72 4.27
C ASP A 187 -12.44 10.28 5.75
N VAL A 188 -11.62 9.28 6.09
CA VAL A 188 -11.43 8.80 7.46
C VAL A 188 -9.94 8.86 7.82
N ALA A 189 -9.54 9.92 8.52
CA ALA A 189 -8.16 10.14 8.93
C ALA A 189 -7.72 9.16 10.04
N PRO A 190 -6.40 8.91 10.21
CA PRO A 190 -5.90 8.03 11.28
C PRO A 190 -6.22 8.48 12.71
N SER A 191 -6.57 9.76 12.90
CA SER A 191 -7.03 10.31 14.18
C SER A 191 -8.54 10.10 14.43
N SER A 192 -9.29 9.60 13.45
CA SER A 192 -10.73 9.35 13.58
C SER A 192 -11.01 8.24 14.59
N PRO A 193 -12.04 8.36 15.46
CA PRO A 193 -12.47 7.24 16.30
C PRO A 193 -12.93 6.02 15.49
N ASP A 194 -13.38 6.23 14.25
CA ASP A 194 -13.82 5.16 13.35
C ASP A 194 -12.68 4.52 12.55
N PHE A 195 -11.43 5.00 12.68
CA PHE A 195 -10.31 4.55 11.85
C PHE A 195 -10.13 3.04 11.89
N VAL A 196 -10.06 2.45 13.08
CA VAL A 196 -9.86 0.99 13.26
C VAL A 196 -11.00 0.20 12.62
N ALA A 197 -12.25 0.58 12.91
CA ALA A 197 -13.42 -0.10 12.37
C ALA A 197 -13.47 -0.04 10.84
N VAL A 198 -13.11 1.10 10.26
CA VAL A 198 -13.05 1.32 8.81
C VAL A 198 -11.92 0.52 8.17
N GLN A 199 -10.73 0.53 8.75
CA GLN A 199 -9.58 -0.24 8.24
C GLN A 199 -9.87 -1.73 8.28
N TRP A 200 -10.43 -2.24 9.39
CA TRP A 200 -10.83 -3.63 9.53
C TRP A 200 -11.89 -4.02 8.49
N TRP A 201 -13.02 -3.30 8.43
CA TRP A 201 -14.10 -3.63 7.49
C TRP A 201 -13.67 -3.49 6.02
N GLY A 202 -12.89 -2.46 5.71
CA GLY A 202 -12.36 -2.24 4.37
C GLY A 202 -11.38 -3.33 3.94
N THR A 203 -10.51 -3.78 4.84
CA THR A 203 -9.53 -4.85 4.55
C THR A 203 -10.21 -6.19 4.29
N LEU A 204 -11.36 -6.46 4.92
CA LEU A 204 -12.18 -7.63 4.61
C LEU A 204 -12.87 -7.55 3.24
N GLY A 205 -12.79 -6.41 2.54
CA GLY A 205 -13.44 -6.18 1.26
C GLY A 205 -14.74 -5.37 1.36
N GLY A 206 -15.13 -4.89 2.54
CA GLY A 206 -16.39 -4.20 2.77
C GLY A 206 -16.54 -2.92 1.94
N LEU A 207 -15.44 -2.29 1.51
CA LEU A 207 -15.49 -1.06 0.72
C LEU A 207 -15.41 -1.30 -0.79
N HIS A 208 -15.32 -2.56 -1.23
CA HIS A 208 -15.31 -2.93 -2.65
C HIS A 208 -16.69 -2.87 -3.30
N GLY A 209 -16.70 -2.45 -4.56
CA GLY A 209 -17.88 -2.26 -5.38
C GLY A 209 -18.82 -1.17 -4.86
N LEU A 210 -18.36 -0.24 -4.04
CA LEU A 210 -19.13 0.98 -3.69
C LEU A 210 -19.15 1.97 -4.85
N HIS A 211 -18.07 2.02 -5.63
CA HIS A 211 -17.92 2.90 -6.76
C HIS A 211 -17.35 2.14 -7.96
N PRO A 212 -17.87 2.40 -9.17
CA PRO A 212 -17.32 1.80 -10.38
C PRO A 212 -15.95 2.36 -10.71
N MET A 213 -15.21 1.66 -11.58
CA MET A 213 -13.93 2.14 -12.10
C MET A 213 -14.07 3.59 -12.64
N PRO A 214 -13.23 4.53 -12.20
CA PRO A 214 -13.31 5.93 -12.62
C PRO A 214 -13.00 6.06 -14.12
N LYS A 215 -13.79 6.87 -14.83
CA LYS A 215 -13.56 7.16 -16.26
C LYS A 215 -12.22 7.86 -16.53
N LYS A 216 -11.69 8.59 -15.54
CA LYS A 216 -10.43 9.31 -15.57
C LYS A 216 -9.72 9.17 -14.21
N PRO A 217 -8.90 8.13 -14.00
CA PRO A 217 -8.17 7.95 -12.74
C PRO A 217 -7.15 9.10 -12.53
N GLY A 218 -6.94 9.51 -11.28
CA GLY A 218 -5.86 10.43 -10.91
C GLY A 218 -5.93 11.83 -11.53
N GLN A 219 -7.12 12.40 -11.71
CA GLN A 219 -7.22 13.80 -12.14
C GLN A 219 -6.52 14.72 -11.13
N ARG A 220 -5.68 15.60 -11.64
CA ARG A 220 -5.13 16.70 -10.86
C ARG A 220 -6.21 17.77 -10.72
N GLY A 221 -6.38 18.26 -9.50
CA GLY A 221 -7.19 19.45 -9.27
C GLY A 221 -6.66 20.63 -10.08
N GLU A 222 -7.55 21.53 -10.50
CA GLU A 222 -7.22 22.65 -11.41
C GLU A 222 -6.06 23.52 -10.92
N ARG A 223 -5.81 23.54 -9.60
CA ARG A 223 -4.76 24.33 -8.94
C ARG A 223 -3.59 23.50 -8.39
N LEU A 224 -3.54 22.20 -8.67
CA LEU A 224 -2.47 21.32 -8.24
C LEU A 224 -1.41 21.20 -9.34
N HIS A 225 -0.19 21.62 -9.03
CA HIS A 225 0.98 21.52 -9.91
C HIS A 225 1.99 20.50 -9.35
N GLY A 226 2.84 19.93 -10.21
CA GLY A 226 3.88 18.99 -9.76
C GLY A 226 3.35 17.59 -9.42
N GLN A 227 3.78 17.04 -8.28
CA GLN A 227 3.46 15.66 -7.84
C GLN A 227 2.21 15.58 -6.93
N TYR A 228 1.50 16.69 -6.71
CA TYR A 228 0.30 16.72 -5.88
C TYR A 228 -0.94 16.31 -6.67
N TYR A 229 -1.82 15.53 -6.03
CA TYR A 229 -3.07 15.04 -6.59
C TYR A 229 -4.22 15.26 -5.61
N GLU A 230 -5.44 15.31 -6.13
CA GLU A 230 -6.64 15.22 -5.28
C GLU A 230 -6.76 13.81 -4.71
N ALA A 231 -7.57 13.65 -3.67
CA ALA A 231 -7.89 12.33 -3.14
C ALA A 231 -8.45 11.42 -4.25
N ASN A 232 -8.08 10.14 -4.21
CA ASN A 232 -8.46 9.22 -5.29
C ASN A 232 -9.99 9.07 -5.35
N PRO A 233 -10.63 9.34 -6.51
CA PRO A 233 -12.08 9.22 -6.65
C PRO A 233 -12.58 7.81 -6.30
N GLY A 234 -13.76 7.72 -5.69
CA GLY A 234 -14.38 6.44 -5.33
C GLY A 234 -13.78 5.74 -4.10
N HIS A 235 -12.95 6.42 -3.32
CA HIS A 235 -12.32 5.86 -2.11
C HIS A 235 -12.90 6.41 -0.79
N ALA A 236 -13.94 7.24 -0.85
CA ALA A 236 -14.65 7.69 0.35
C ALA A 236 -15.49 6.56 0.95
N VAL A 237 -15.56 6.49 2.28
CA VAL A 237 -16.44 5.59 3.01
C VAL A 237 -17.84 6.19 3.09
N GLU A 238 -17.92 7.51 3.28
CA GLU A 238 -19.12 8.30 3.50
C GLU A 238 -19.88 7.79 4.74
N LEU A 239 -19.26 7.86 5.92
CA LEU A 239 -19.79 7.27 7.16
C LEU A 239 -21.22 7.70 7.48
N ASP A 240 -21.56 8.97 7.27
CA ASP A 240 -22.90 9.53 7.53
C ASP A 240 -23.93 9.22 6.45
N ARG A 241 -23.51 8.62 5.32
CA ARG A 241 -24.43 8.26 4.24
C ARG A 241 -25.36 7.14 4.70
N THR A 242 -26.66 7.30 4.45
CA THR A 242 -27.65 6.25 4.69
C THR A 242 -27.25 4.95 3.99
N LEU A 243 -27.34 3.85 4.72
CA LEU A 243 -27.02 2.51 4.22
C LEU A 243 -28.09 2.07 3.20
N GLU A 244 -27.69 1.99 1.94
CA GLU A 244 -28.57 1.55 0.86
C GLU A 244 -28.86 0.04 0.95
N PRO A 245 -30.07 -0.44 0.61
CA PRO A 245 -30.43 -1.86 0.70
C PRO A 245 -29.50 -2.80 -0.06
N SER A 246 -29.04 -2.40 -1.26
CA SER A 246 -28.08 -3.16 -2.06
C SER A 246 -26.71 -3.28 -1.38
N THR A 247 -26.26 -2.21 -0.72
CA THR A 247 -25.01 -2.21 0.04
C THR A 247 -25.14 -3.04 1.31
N ALA A 248 -26.23 -2.89 2.06
CA ALA A 248 -26.53 -3.73 3.22
C ALA A 248 -26.55 -5.22 2.88
N GLN A 249 -27.17 -5.60 1.75
CA GLN A 249 -27.21 -6.99 1.31
C GLN A 249 -25.81 -7.56 1.08
N ARG A 250 -24.94 -6.83 0.37
CA ARG A 250 -23.55 -7.24 0.13
C ARG A 250 -22.76 -7.32 1.43
N TRP A 251 -22.92 -6.33 2.31
CA TRP A 251 -22.22 -6.28 3.58
C TRP A 251 -22.65 -7.40 4.53
N ARG A 252 -23.93 -7.73 4.60
CA ARG A 252 -24.43 -8.89 5.36
C ARG A 252 -23.94 -10.21 4.76
N ALA A 253 -23.82 -10.30 3.43
CA ALA A 253 -23.23 -11.49 2.78
C ALA A 253 -21.74 -11.65 3.14
N LEU A 254 -20.98 -10.56 3.14
CA LEU A 254 -19.58 -10.55 3.56
C LEU A 254 -19.44 -10.90 5.05
N ALA A 255 -20.26 -10.30 5.91
CA ALA A 255 -20.30 -10.59 7.33
C ALA A 255 -20.54 -12.09 7.60
N ARG A 256 -21.46 -12.72 6.86
CA ARG A 256 -21.70 -14.17 6.93
C ARG A 256 -20.48 -14.99 6.54
N GLN A 257 -19.74 -14.58 5.50
CA GLN A 257 -18.52 -15.25 5.07
C GLN A 257 -17.45 -15.27 6.16
N PHE A 258 -17.38 -14.21 6.97
CA PHE A 258 -16.47 -14.09 8.10
C PHE A 258 -17.07 -14.55 9.45
N GLY A 259 -18.25 -15.18 9.44
CA GLY A 259 -18.84 -15.79 10.64
C GLY A 259 -19.59 -14.84 11.57
N LEU A 260 -19.75 -13.56 11.23
CA LEU A 260 -20.36 -12.57 12.11
C LEU A 260 -21.86 -12.81 12.31
N GLY A 261 -22.32 -12.66 13.56
CA GLY A 261 -23.73 -12.75 13.95
C GLY A 261 -24.63 -11.71 13.26
N LEU A 262 -25.33 -12.12 12.20
CA LEU A 262 -26.14 -11.22 11.36
C LEU A 262 -27.32 -10.58 12.10
N ASP A 263 -27.87 -11.25 13.10
CA ASP A 263 -28.94 -10.75 13.97
C ASP A 263 -28.54 -9.50 14.76
N ARG A 264 -27.23 -9.31 14.96
CA ARG A 264 -26.65 -8.16 15.67
C ARG A 264 -26.21 -7.03 14.73
N LEU A 265 -26.36 -7.21 13.41
CA LEU A 265 -26.03 -6.20 12.41
C LEU A 265 -27.27 -5.39 12.01
N PRO A 266 -27.15 -4.05 11.89
CA PRO A 266 -28.28 -3.21 11.53
C PRO A 266 -28.72 -3.44 10.08
N ASP A 267 -30.01 -3.23 9.82
CA ASP A 267 -30.60 -3.31 8.49
C ASP A 267 -30.67 -1.93 7.80
N ALA A 268 -30.89 -1.94 6.49
CA ALA A 268 -31.16 -0.71 5.72
C ALA A 268 -32.61 -0.24 5.96
N ASP A 269 -32.85 0.44 7.08
CA ASP A 269 -34.16 0.97 7.51
C ASP A 269 -34.43 2.43 7.08
N GLY A 270 -33.52 3.01 6.28
CA GLY A 270 -33.57 4.41 5.85
C GLY A 270 -33.03 5.41 6.88
N LYS A 271 -32.61 4.96 8.06
CA LYS A 271 -31.97 5.79 9.11
C LYS A 271 -30.54 5.35 9.41
N THR A 272 -30.30 4.04 9.38
CA THR A 272 -28.99 3.43 9.59
C THR A 272 -28.00 3.98 8.58
N THR A 273 -26.86 4.44 9.08
CA THR A 273 -25.75 4.94 8.25
C THR A 273 -24.75 3.83 7.92
N ARG A 274 -23.89 4.07 6.93
CA ARG A 274 -22.74 3.20 6.65
C ARG A 274 -21.85 3.04 7.89
N GLY A 275 -21.63 4.13 8.62
CA GLY A 275 -20.84 4.13 9.85
C GLY A 275 -21.46 3.27 10.95
N ASP A 276 -22.78 3.29 11.12
CA ASP A 276 -23.48 2.44 12.10
C ASP A 276 -23.23 0.95 11.84
N PHE A 277 -23.33 0.53 10.56
CA PHE A 277 -23.06 -0.85 10.19
C PHE A 277 -21.59 -1.23 10.41
N ILE A 278 -20.65 -0.38 9.96
CA ILE A 278 -19.21 -0.64 10.07
C ILE A 278 -18.80 -0.77 11.55
N ARG A 279 -19.27 0.14 12.41
CA ARG A 279 -19.02 0.07 13.86
C ARG A 279 -19.59 -1.21 14.47
N ALA A 280 -20.83 -1.58 14.13
CA ALA A 280 -21.44 -2.81 14.63
C ALA A 280 -20.67 -4.05 14.18
N ALA A 281 -20.28 -4.13 12.91
CA ALA A 281 -19.50 -5.25 12.38
C ALA A 281 -18.13 -5.38 13.06
N ALA A 282 -17.41 -4.27 13.24
CA ALA A 282 -16.12 -4.26 13.91
C ALA A 282 -16.20 -4.72 15.37
N GLN A 283 -17.25 -4.29 16.10
CA GLN A 283 -17.49 -4.76 17.47
C GLN A 283 -17.74 -6.26 17.55
N LEU A 284 -18.43 -6.85 16.56
CA LEU A 284 -18.62 -8.29 16.49
C LEU A 284 -17.30 -9.01 16.20
N GLY A 285 -16.51 -8.52 15.24
CA GLY A 285 -15.21 -9.08 14.89
C GLY A 285 -14.24 -9.10 16.07
N ALA A 286 -14.14 -8.01 16.83
CA ALA A 286 -13.29 -7.94 18.01
C ALA A 286 -13.69 -8.96 19.10
N ALA A 287 -15.00 -9.15 19.30
CA ALA A 287 -15.53 -10.09 20.29
C ALA A 287 -15.25 -11.56 19.93
N GLU A 288 -15.21 -11.90 18.63
CA GLU A 288 -14.93 -13.26 18.15
C GLU A 288 -13.43 -13.60 18.16
N HIS A 289 -12.55 -12.59 18.03
CA HIS A 289 -11.09 -12.77 18.02
C HIS A 289 -10.41 -12.63 19.39
N GLY A 290 -11.17 -12.43 20.47
CA GLY A 290 -10.64 -12.51 21.84
C GLY A 290 -9.86 -11.28 22.30
N GLU A 291 -10.10 -10.11 21.69
CA GLU A 291 -9.60 -8.84 22.21
C GLU A 291 -10.38 -8.47 23.49
N LYS A 292 -9.79 -8.80 24.64
CA LYS A 292 -10.21 -8.33 25.96
C LYS A 292 -9.31 -7.19 26.42
#